data_AF-A0A931VM49-F1
#
_entry.id   AF-A0A931VM49-F1
#
_cell.length_a   1.000
_cell.length_b   1.000
_cell.length_c   1.000
_cell.angle_alpha   90.00
_cell.angle_beta   90.00
_cell.angle_gamma   90.00
#
_symmetry.space_group_name_H-M   'P 1'
#
loop_
_entity.id
_entity.type
_entity.pdbx_description
1 polymer ?
#
loop_
_entity_poly.entity_id
_entity_poly.type
_entity_poly.pdbx_seq_one_letter_code
_entity_poly.pdbx_strand_id
1 'polypeptide(L)'
;MSLFSHFKRDSLPSDAPLATSVSEQAQTDPGTAKRLMEELYKRNAELAVRNKTMALLRRLDEISLKTLEEEDMAKEMTSAVAEEFGYDLTALSMVDAATDRLRWLSISTATPWIADTIKQIDLKGSKVPIGENQELMKKIG
;
A
#
# COMPACT_ATOMS: atom_id res chain seq x y z
N MET A 1 -54.94 -2.95 -2.94
CA MET A 1 -54.79 -3.94 -4.03
C MET A 1 -53.77 -4.98 -3.58
N SER A 2 -54.24 -6.17 -3.24
CA SER A 2 -53.44 -7.29 -2.72
C SER A 2 -53.18 -8.28 -3.86
N LEU A 3 -51.92 -8.65 -4.07
CA LEU A 3 -51.43 -9.31 -5.29
C LEU A 3 -50.72 -10.64 -4.99
N PHE A 4 -51.27 -11.46 -4.09
CA PHE A 4 -50.82 -12.85 -3.92
C PHE A 4 -51.97 -13.78 -3.54
N SER A 5 -52.61 -14.33 -4.56
CA SER A 5 -53.25 -15.65 -4.47
C SER A 5 -53.24 -16.26 -5.86
N HIS A 6 -52.40 -17.27 -6.07
CA HIS A 6 -52.68 -18.50 -6.81
C HIS A 6 -51.42 -19.36 -6.81
N PHE A 7 -51.40 -20.23 -5.81
CA PHE A 7 -50.50 -21.36 -5.68
C PHE A 7 -50.99 -22.45 -6.65
N LYS A 8 -50.16 -22.88 -7.61
CA LYS A 8 -50.38 -24.14 -8.33
C LYS A 8 -49.06 -24.87 -8.44
N ARG A 9 -48.94 -25.96 -7.67
CA ARG A 9 -47.93 -27.01 -7.82
C ARG A 9 -48.25 -27.74 -9.12
N ASP A 10 -47.39 -27.60 -10.12
CA ASP A 10 -47.35 -28.55 -11.23
C ASP A 10 -46.20 -29.54 -11.01
N SER A 11 -46.58 -30.79 -11.20
CA SER A 11 -45.89 -32.05 -11.00
C SER A 11 -44.60 -32.22 -11.81
N LEU A 12 -43.60 -32.84 -11.19
CA LEU A 12 -42.41 -33.41 -11.82
C LEU A 12 -42.79 -34.44 -12.91
N PRO A 13 -42.12 -34.48 -14.07
CA PRO A 13 -41.98 -35.70 -14.84
C PRO A 13 -40.80 -36.50 -14.29
N SER A 14 -41.12 -37.71 -13.81
CA SER A 14 -40.21 -38.85 -13.73
C SER A 14 -39.62 -39.12 -15.13
N ASP A 15 -38.36 -39.56 -15.17
CA ASP A 15 -37.67 -40.13 -16.33
C ASP A 15 -36.84 -39.14 -17.18
N ALA A 16 -35.64 -38.83 -16.68
CA ALA A 16 -34.50 -38.46 -17.52
C ALA A 16 -33.29 -39.34 -17.15
N PRO A 17 -32.60 -39.95 -18.13
CA PRO A 17 -31.59 -40.98 -17.90
C PRO A 17 -30.30 -40.39 -17.30
N LEU A 18 -29.68 -41.18 -16.41
CA LEU A 18 -28.38 -40.95 -15.80
C LEU A 18 -27.33 -40.57 -16.86
N ALA A 19 -26.93 -39.31 -16.89
CA ALA A 19 -25.65 -38.89 -17.44
C ALA A 19 -24.56 -39.17 -16.38
N THR A 20 -24.05 -40.40 -16.43
CA THR A 20 -22.63 -40.74 -16.44
C THR A 20 -21.67 -39.74 -15.77
N SER A 21 -21.38 -40.01 -14.50
CA SER A 21 -20.07 -39.85 -13.84
C SER A 21 -19.21 -38.63 -14.22
N VAL A 22 -19.49 -37.48 -13.61
CA VAL A 22 -18.44 -36.51 -13.27
C VAL A 22 -17.92 -36.84 -11.87
N SER A 23 -17.25 -37.99 -11.77
CA SER A 23 -16.53 -38.41 -10.58
C SER A 23 -15.11 -38.76 -10.98
N GLU A 24 -14.42 -37.79 -11.55
CA GLU A 24 -12.96 -37.75 -11.58
C GLU A 24 -12.53 -36.71 -10.55
N GLN A 25 -12.88 -36.98 -9.29
CA GLN A 25 -12.18 -36.40 -8.16
C GLN A 25 -10.76 -36.96 -8.23
N ALA A 26 -9.88 -36.20 -8.89
CA ALA A 26 -8.45 -36.38 -8.80
C ALA A 26 -8.12 -36.54 -7.32
N GLN A 27 -7.69 -37.74 -6.94
CA GLN A 27 -7.05 -38.00 -5.66
C GLN A 27 -5.80 -37.11 -5.61
N THR A 28 -5.97 -35.89 -5.12
CA THR A 28 -4.85 -35.00 -4.88
C THR A 28 -4.13 -35.53 -3.66
N ASP A 29 -2.94 -36.11 -3.90
CA ASP A 29 -2.01 -36.49 -2.85
C ASP A 29 -1.96 -35.36 -1.80
N PRO A 30 -2.18 -35.64 -0.50
CA PRO A 30 -2.17 -34.62 0.55
C PRO A 30 -0.87 -33.78 0.56
N GLY A 31 0.25 -34.32 0.07
CA GLY A 31 1.48 -33.57 -0.16
C GLY A 31 1.37 -32.51 -1.26
N THR A 32 0.59 -32.76 -2.30
CA THR A 32 0.31 -31.83 -3.41
C THR A 32 -0.66 -30.73 -2.99
N ALA A 33 -1.71 -31.06 -2.23
CA ALA A 33 -2.66 -30.07 -1.70
C ALA A 33 -1.99 -29.08 -0.73
N LYS A 34 -1.07 -29.56 0.13
CA LYS A 34 -0.29 -28.72 1.04
C LYS A 34 0.63 -27.75 0.29
N ARG A 35 1.38 -28.24 -0.71
CA ARG A 35 2.26 -27.40 -1.55
C ARG A 35 1.48 -26.33 -2.31
N LEU A 36 0.31 -26.68 -2.84
CA LEU A 36 -0.57 -25.74 -3.52
C LEU A 36 -1.07 -24.64 -2.57
N MET A 37 -1.48 -25.00 -1.34
CA MET A 37 -1.86 -24.02 -0.32
C MET A 37 -0.69 -23.09 0.03
N GLU A 38 0.51 -23.63 0.26
CA GLU A 38 1.71 -22.83 0.56
C GLU A 38 2.03 -21.85 -0.58
N GLU A 39 1.94 -22.29 -1.84
CA GLU A 39 2.15 -21.43 -3.00
C GLU A 39 1.07 -20.34 -3.13
N LEU A 40 -0.20 -20.68 -2.87
CA LEU A 40 -1.29 -19.71 -2.84
C LEU A 40 -1.11 -18.66 -1.75
N TYR A 41 -0.71 -19.07 -0.54
CA TYR A 41 -0.42 -18.13 0.55
C TYR A 41 0.73 -17.19 0.19
N LYS A 42 1.81 -17.74 -0.39
CA LYS A 42 2.95 -16.94 -0.83
C LYS A 42 2.54 -15.91 -1.88
N ARG A 43 1.83 -16.34 -2.93
CA ARG A 43 1.35 -15.43 -3.99
C ARG A 43 0.39 -14.38 -3.44
N ASN A 44 -0.49 -14.75 -2.52
CA ASN A 44 -1.40 -13.78 -1.89
C ASN A 44 -0.66 -12.74 -1.07
N ALA A 45 0.38 -13.13 -0.32
CA ALA A 45 1.22 -12.19 0.41
C ALA A 45 1.96 -11.24 -0.54
N GLU A 46 2.56 -11.76 -1.62
CA GLU A 46 3.22 -10.95 -2.65
C GLU A 46 2.25 -9.96 -3.32
N LEU A 47 1.04 -10.42 -3.67
CA LEU A 47 0.00 -9.57 -4.26
C LEU A 47 -0.46 -8.48 -3.29
N ALA A 48 -0.61 -8.79 -2.00
CA ALA A 48 -0.97 -7.81 -1.00
C ALA A 48 0.07 -6.68 -0.92
N VAL A 49 1.36 -7.03 -0.88
CA VAL A 49 2.46 -6.05 -0.88
C VAL A 49 2.47 -5.21 -2.16
N ARG A 50 2.30 -5.85 -3.33
CA ARG A 50 2.26 -5.15 -4.61
C ARG A 50 1.09 -4.17 -4.70
N ASN A 51 -0.10 -4.60 -4.28
CA ASN A 51 -1.29 -3.75 -4.28
C ASN A 51 -1.10 -2.54 -3.36
N LYS A 52 -0.54 -2.75 -2.18
CA LYS A 52 -0.22 -1.69 -1.22
C LYS A 52 0.74 -0.65 -1.81
N THR A 53 1.80 -1.14 -2.46
CA THR A 53 2.79 -0.28 -3.14
C THR A 53 2.15 0.52 -4.28
N MET A 54 1.32 -0.12 -5.11
CA MET A 54 0.65 0.56 -6.22
C MET A 54 -0.37 1.61 -5.75
N ALA A 55 -1.07 1.34 -4.65
CA ALA A 55 -1.99 2.30 -4.04
C ALA A 55 -1.23 3.53 -3.53
N LEU A 56 -0.09 3.34 -2.87
CA LEU A 56 0.77 4.45 -2.43
C LEU A 56 1.27 5.29 -3.61
N LEU A 57 1.79 4.65 -4.66
CA LEU A 57 2.31 5.38 -5.83
C LEU A 57 1.23 6.25 -6.47
N ARG A 58 -0.01 5.74 -6.59
CA ARG A 58 -1.15 6.54 -7.06
C ARG A 58 -1.45 7.71 -6.12
N ARG A 59 -1.46 7.47 -4.81
CA ARG A 59 -1.67 8.55 -3.81
C ARG A 59 -0.60 9.63 -3.91
N LEU A 60 0.67 9.26 -4.11
CA LEU A 60 1.77 10.22 -4.27
C LEU A 60 1.66 11.01 -5.59
N ASP A 61 1.27 10.36 -6.68
CA ASP A 61 0.99 11.02 -7.96
C ASP A 61 -0.14 12.04 -7.82
N GLU A 62 -1.25 11.65 -7.18
CA GLU A 62 -2.36 12.56 -6.89
C GLU A 62 -1.96 13.75 -6.02
N ILE A 63 -1.14 13.54 -4.99
CA ILE A 63 -0.61 14.63 -4.14
C ILE A 63 0.18 15.60 -5.01
N SER A 64 1.09 15.09 -5.84
CA SER A 64 1.94 15.93 -6.70
C SER A 64 1.16 16.81 -7.68
N LEU A 65 -0.02 16.36 -8.10
CA LEU A 65 -0.89 17.10 -9.03
C LEU A 65 -1.81 18.12 -8.35
N LYS A 66 -2.07 17.97 -7.04
CA LYS A 66 -3.02 18.80 -6.28
C LYS A 66 -2.37 19.98 -5.55
N THR A 67 -1.10 19.85 -5.15
CA THR A 67 -0.41 20.84 -4.32
C THR A 67 0.41 21.81 -5.17
N LEU A 68 0.23 23.12 -4.93
CA LEU A 68 1.03 24.17 -5.60
C LEU A 68 2.32 24.51 -4.83
N GLU A 69 2.28 24.40 -3.49
CA GLU A 69 3.40 24.72 -2.61
C GLU A 69 4.20 23.45 -2.28
N GLU A 70 5.52 23.54 -2.40
CA GLU A 70 6.45 22.42 -2.17
C GLU A 70 6.41 21.89 -0.73
N GLU A 71 6.16 22.75 0.26
CA GLU A 71 6.08 22.36 1.68
C GLU A 71 4.83 21.52 1.96
N ASP A 72 3.69 21.90 1.39
CA ASP A 72 2.43 21.19 1.55
C ASP A 72 2.50 19.82 0.86
N MET A 73 3.07 19.79 -0.36
CA MET A 73 3.35 18.55 -1.08
C MET A 73 4.23 17.61 -0.24
N ALA A 74 5.34 18.13 0.30
CA ALA A 74 6.27 17.36 1.11
C ALA A 74 5.58 16.76 2.36
N LYS A 75 4.71 17.54 3.00
CA LYS A 75 3.98 17.12 4.19
C LYS A 75 2.98 16.01 3.90
N GLU A 76 2.22 16.14 2.83
CA GLU A 76 1.27 15.11 2.43
C GLU A 76 1.98 13.82 1.98
N MET A 77 3.05 13.94 1.20
CA MET A 77 3.84 12.79 0.74
C MET A 77 4.49 12.03 1.91
N THR A 78 5.19 12.73 2.81
CA THR A 78 5.86 12.11 3.96
C THR A 78 4.86 11.41 4.89
N SER A 79 3.68 12.00 5.08
CA SER A 79 2.61 11.40 5.88
C SER A 79 2.03 10.15 5.20
N ALA A 80 1.75 10.21 3.90
CA ALA A 80 1.25 9.06 3.15
C ALA A 80 2.22 7.87 3.20
N VAL A 81 3.53 8.12 3.05
CA VAL A 81 4.56 7.07 3.13
C VAL A 81 4.66 6.49 4.55
N ALA A 82 4.64 7.34 5.57
CA ALA A 82 4.71 6.91 6.97
C ALA A 82 3.51 6.02 7.34
N GLU A 83 2.29 6.47 7.03
CA GLU A 83 1.04 5.74 7.31
C GLU A 83 0.98 4.41 6.56
N GLU A 84 1.27 4.43 5.25
CA GLU A 84 1.09 3.27 4.41
C GLU A 84 2.07 2.17 4.82
N PHE A 85 3.35 2.47 4.98
CA PHE A 85 4.33 1.43 5.35
C PHE A 85 4.47 1.20 6.85
N GLY A 86 3.83 2.01 7.69
CA GLY A 86 3.97 1.94 9.14
C GLY A 86 5.39 2.31 9.60
N TYR A 87 6.03 3.25 8.92
CA TYR A 87 7.36 3.73 9.31
C TYR A 87 7.24 4.67 10.52
N ASP A 88 8.14 4.45 11.48
CA ASP A 88 8.26 5.30 12.66
C ASP A 88 8.63 6.75 12.31
N LEU A 89 9.38 6.95 11.22
CA LEU A 89 9.79 8.27 10.79
C LEU A 89 10.02 8.31 9.28
N THR A 90 9.48 9.32 8.63
CA THR A 90 9.72 9.65 7.23
C THR A 90 10.07 11.13 7.15
N ALA A 91 11.15 11.48 6.45
CA ALA A 91 11.53 12.87 6.25
C ALA A 91 11.81 13.14 4.77
N LEU A 92 11.47 14.34 4.31
CA LEU A 92 11.76 14.83 2.97
C LEU A 92 12.58 16.12 3.07
N SER A 93 13.66 16.17 2.30
CA SER A 93 14.53 17.33 2.18
C SER A 93 14.83 17.60 0.73
N MET A 94 15.18 18.85 0.45
CA MET A 94 15.59 19.31 -0.87
C MET A 94 17.03 19.78 -0.81
N VAL A 95 17.80 19.39 -1.82
CA VAL A 95 19.15 19.89 -2.03
C VAL A 95 19.07 21.07 -3.00
N ASP A 96 19.52 22.23 -2.55
CA ASP A 96 19.73 23.39 -3.42
C ASP A 96 21.17 23.35 -3.94
N ALA A 97 21.32 23.01 -5.22
CA ALA A 97 22.62 22.92 -5.89
C ALA A 97 23.31 24.28 -6.03
N ALA A 98 22.58 25.40 -6.03
CA ALA A 98 23.17 26.73 -6.16
C ALA A 98 23.81 27.18 -4.83
N THR A 99 23.24 26.77 -3.71
CA THR A 99 23.73 27.16 -2.38
C THR A 99 24.48 26.04 -1.65
N ASP A 100 24.56 24.84 -2.25
CA ASP A 100 25.13 23.62 -1.66
C ASP A 100 24.58 23.33 -0.26
N ARG A 101 23.26 23.52 -0.12
CA ARG A 101 22.55 23.40 1.16
C ARG A 101 21.40 22.42 1.06
N LEU A 102 21.28 21.62 2.11
CA LEU A 102 20.11 20.80 2.35
C LEU A 102 19.09 21.60 3.16
N ARG A 103 17.85 21.65 2.65
CA ARG A 103 16.69 22.26 3.30
C ARG A 103 15.68 21.18 3.62
N TRP A 104 15.31 21.05 4.89
CA TRP A 104 14.23 20.15 5.30
C TRP A 104 12.88 20.72 4.88
N LEU A 105 12.03 19.88 4.27
CA LEU A 105 10.69 20.27 3.86
C LEU A 105 9.63 19.73 4.82
N SER A 106 9.73 18.44 5.16
CA SER A 106 8.76 17.81 6.07
C SER A 106 9.34 16.61 6.79
N ILE A 107 8.74 16.31 7.93
CA ILE A 107 8.94 15.09 8.70
C ILE A 107 7.57 14.59 9.20
N SER A 108 7.34 13.30 9.09
CA SER A 108 6.10 12.64 9.49
C SER A 108 6.41 11.32 10.19
N THR A 109 5.45 10.86 10.99
CA THR A 109 5.54 9.61 11.74
C THR A 109 4.17 8.95 11.78
N ALA A 110 4.14 7.63 11.70
CA ALA A 110 2.93 6.86 11.99
C ALA A 110 2.73 6.60 13.50
N THR A 111 3.73 6.96 14.31
CA THR A 111 3.85 6.53 15.71
C THR A 111 3.55 7.70 16.67
N PRO A 112 2.50 7.60 17.51
CA PRO A 112 2.02 8.74 18.30
C PRO A 112 3.05 9.37 19.26
N TRP A 113 3.86 8.56 19.94
CA TRP A 113 4.84 9.08 20.91
C TRP A 113 5.99 9.83 20.23
N ILE A 114 6.31 9.47 18.98
CA ILE A 114 7.32 10.17 18.17
C ILE A 114 6.77 11.52 17.71
N ALA A 115 5.47 11.60 17.42
CA ALA A 115 4.83 12.83 16.92
C ALA A 115 4.99 14.00 17.91
N ASP A 116 4.91 13.73 19.21
CA ASP A 116 5.11 14.76 20.24
C ASP A 116 6.56 15.20 20.38
N THR A 117 7.51 14.30 20.09
CA THR A 117 8.94 14.63 20.07
C THR A 117 9.29 15.46 18.85
N ILE A 118 8.75 15.13 17.67
CA ILE A 118 8.99 15.87 16.42
C ILE A 118 8.54 17.32 16.53
N LYS A 119 7.42 17.61 17.21
CA LYS A 119 6.93 18.99 17.41
C LYS A 119 7.94 19.89 18.14
N GLN A 120 8.88 19.30 18.88
CA GLN A 120 9.92 20.03 19.61
C GLN A 120 11.15 20.32 18.72
N ILE A 121 11.23 19.71 17.54
CA ILE A 121 12.35 19.87 16.61
C ILE A 121 11.95 20.91 15.56
N ASP A 122 12.56 22.10 15.61
CA ASP A 122 12.42 23.10 14.54
C ASP A 122 13.34 22.76 13.36
N LEU A 123 12.82 22.01 12.39
CA LEU A 123 13.55 21.66 11.19
C LEU A 123 13.54 22.77 10.14
N LYS A 124 12.54 23.68 10.16
CA LYS A 124 12.34 24.69 9.09
C LYS A 124 13.48 25.70 9.02
N GLY A 125 14.14 25.98 10.15
CA GLY A 125 15.30 26.88 10.22
C GLY A 125 16.65 26.22 9.89
N SER A 126 16.72 24.89 9.85
CA SER A 126 18.00 24.17 9.74
C SER A 126 18.44 24.04 8.28
N LYS A 127 19.48 24.81 7.91
CA LYS A 127 20.19 24.67 6.64
C LYS A 127 21.53 24.01 6.90
N VAL A 128 21.70 22.79 6.42
CA VAL A 128 22.93 22.03 6.62
C VAL A 128 23.80 22.19 5.37
N PRO A 129 25.06 22.67 5.49
CA PRO A 129 25.98 22.72 4.37
C PRO A 129 26.34 21.30 3.93
N ILE A 130 26.36 21.06 2.61
CA ILE A 130 26.65 19.74 2.04
C ILE A 130 28.17 19.54 1.86
N GLY A 131 28.92 20.63 1.66
CA GLY A 131 30.35 20.62 1.37
C GLY A 131 31.28 19.88 2.34
N GLU A 132 30.87 19.62 3.59
CA GLU A 132 31.66 18.82 4.54
C GLU A 132 31.36 17.30 4.47
N ASN A 133 30.31 16.89 3.73
CA ASN A 133 29.79 15.53 3.68
C ASN A 133 29.79 14.94 2.24
N GLN A 134 30.76 15.33 1.40
CA GLN A 134 30.88 14.83 0.02
C GLN A 134 30.92 13.29 -0.09
N GLU A 135 31.38 12.59 0.96
CA GLU A 135 31.38 11.12 1.01
C GLU A 135 29.98 10.51 1.09
N LEU A 136 29.01 11.19 1.71
CA LEU A 136 27.63 10.70 1.85
C LEU A 136 26.86 10.83 0.52
N MET A 137 27.11 11.91 -0.24
CA MET A 137 26.45 12.13 -1.53
C MET A 137 26.87 11.12 -2.60
N LYS A 138 28.13 10.65 -2.58
CA LYS A 138 28.61 9.59 -3.50
C LYS A 138 27.99 8.20 -3.25
N LYS A 139 27.32 7.99 -2.12
CA LYS A 139 26.66 6.72 -1.79
C LYS A 139 25.16 6.70 -2.10
N ILE A 140 24.57 7.86 -2.43
CA ILE A 140 23.12 8.02 -2.62
C ILE A 140 22.75 8.18 -4.12
N GLY A 141 23.70 8.54 -4.98
CA GLY A 141 23.57 8.53 -6.45
C GLY A 141 24.20 7.31 -7.09
#